data_AF-A0A373LZQ6-F1
#
_entry.id   AF-A0A373LZQ6-F1
#
_cell.length_a   1.000
_cell.length_b   1.000
_cell.length_c   1.000
_cell.angle_alpha   90.00
_cell.angle_beta   90.00
_cell.angle_gamma   90.00
#
_symmetry.space_group_name_H-M   'P 1'
#
loop_
_entity.id
_entity.type
_entity.pdbx_description
1 polymer ?
#
loop_
_entity_poly.entity_id
_entity_poly.type
_entity_poly.pdbx_seq_one_letter_code
_entity_poly.pdbx_strand_id
1 'polypeptide(L)'
;MEIVSCKECGKLFNFIRGQRVCPACSRKLEDKFMEVKKYVREHPNVDVKELSEEMDVSIRQINRWVREERLVFSDDSPVGLPCESCGVTIKTGRFCDKCKAELATGFRHAAGQDKRPAPQPAPRKSAADSRMRFLDN
;
A
#
# COMPACT_ATOMS: atom_id res chain seq x y z
N MET A 1 -0.11 7.18 28.22
CA MET A 1 1.29 7.51 27.88
C MET A 1 2.15 6.50 28.59
N GLU A 2 2.79 5.60 27.85
CA GLU A 2 3.61 4.53 28.41
C GLU A 2 5.08 4.85 28.15
N ILE A 3 5.94 4.71 29.16
CA ILE A 3 7.38 4.84 28.99
C ILE A 3 7.92 3.46 28.67
N VAL A 4 8.56 3.32 27.50
CA VAL A 4 9.13 2.05 27.05
C VAL A 4 10.60 2.22 26.69
N SER A 5 11.35 1.11 26.70
CA SER A 5 12.72 1.07 26.19
C SER A 5 12.76 0.98 24.66
N CYS A 6 13.66 1.74 24.05
CA CYS A 6 13.92 1.69 22.62
C CYS A 6 14.61 0.37 22.24
N LYS A 7 14.13 -0.31 21.20
CA LYS A 7 14.75 -1.53 20.69
C LYS A 7 16.15 -1.31 20.07
N GLU A 8 16.40 -0.13 19.52
CA GLU A 8 17.65 0.19 18.82
C GLU A 8 18.76 0.66 19.78
N CYS A 9 18.42 1.49 20.77
CA CYS A 9 19.43 2.14 21.64
C CYS A 9 19.20 1.92 23.15
N GLY A 10 18.16 1.20 23.55
CA GLY A 10 17.84 0.92 24.96
C GLY A 10 17.31 2.10 25.78
N LYS A 11 17.35 3.33 25.26
CA LYS A 11 16.90 4.53 25.99
C LYS A 11 15.39 4.49 26.24
N LEU A 12 14.97 4.99 27.41
CA LEU A 12 13.57 5.18 27.77
C LEU A 12 12.99 6.36 27.00
N PHE A 13 11.79 6.20 26.45
CA PHE A 13 11.07 7.26 25.75
C PHE A 13 9.55 7.10 25.91
N ASN A 14 8.81 8.18 25.68
CA ASN A 14 7.35 8.16 25.71
C ASN A 14 6.81 7.50 24.43
N PHE A 15 6.16 6.35 24.58
CA PHE A 15 5.53 5.62 23.49
C PHE A 15 4.13 6.17 23.24
N ILE A 16 3.95 6.73 22.05
CA ILE A 16 2.64 7.23 21.61
C ILE A 16 1.95 6.14 20.81
N ARG A 17 2.49 5.80 19.64
CA ARG A 17 1.93 4.82 18.68
C ARG A 17 3.05 4.33 17.75
N GLY A 18 2.93 3.13 17.18
CA GLY A 18 3.84 2.62 16.16
C GLY A 18 4.94 1.72 16.70
N GLN A 19 6.17 1.84 16.17
CA GLN A 19 7.28 0.98 16.57
C GLN A 19 7.89 1.41 17.90
N ARG A 20 8.41 0.45 18.68
CA ARG A 20 9.12 0.70 19.95
C ARG A 20 10.55 1.22 19.71
N VAL A 21 10.64 2.31 18.95
CA VAL A 21 11.88 3.00 18.59
C VAL A 21 11.75 4.46 18.99
N CYS A 22 12.76 5.00 19.66
CA CYS A 22 12.71 6.39 20.12
C CYS A 22 12.81 7.36 18.94
N PRO A 23 12.33 8.62 19.08
CA PRO A 23 12.36 9.61 18.01
C PRO A 23 13.76 9.86 17.42
N ALA A 24 14.80 9.80 18.26
CA ALA A 24 16.18 9.98 17.80
C ALA A 24 16.65 8.83 16.89
N CYS A 25 16.32 7.58 17.22
CA CYS A 25 16.64 6.44 16.37
C CYS A 25 15.78 6.40 15.11
N SER A 26 14.51 6.81 15.18
CA SER A 26 13.66 6.96 14.00
C SER A 26 14.25 7.95 13.00
N ARG A 27 14.71 9.12 13.47
CA ARG A 27 15.37 10.12 12.63
C ARG A 27 16.63 9.57 11.96
N LYS A 28 17.50 8.90 12.72
CA LYS A 28 18.70 8.26 12.16
C LYS A 28 18.38 7.23 11.07
N LEU A 29 17.31 6.45 11.26
CA LEU A 29 16.84 5.50 10.24
C LEU A 29 16.30 6.21 8.99
N GLU A 30 15.63 7.36 9.16
CA GLU A 30 15.18 8.20 8.05
C GLU A 30 16.35 8.84 7.30
N ASP A 31 17.38 9.32 8.00
CA ASP A 31 18.59 9.88 7.40
C ASP A 31 19.31 8.82 6.55
N LYS A 32 19.55 7.62 7.11
CA LYS A 32 20.10 6.47 6.35
C LYS A 32 19.23 6.10 5.15
N PHE A 33 17.91 6.13 5.30
CA PHE A 33 16.98 5.84 4.20
C PHE A 33 17.12 6.84 3.05
N MET A 34 17.34 8.13 3.34
CA MET A 34 17.56 9.15 2.32
C MET A 34 18.85 8.90 1.54
N GLU A 35 19.92 8.48 2.22
CA GLU A 35 21.19 8.10 1.59
C GLU A 35 21.01 6.86 0.68
N VAL A 36 20.38 5.80 1.20
CA VAL A 36 20.06 4.59 0.43
C VAL A 36 19.23 4.91 -0.80
N LYS A 37 18.22 5.78 -0.66
CA LYS A 37 17.37 6.20 -1.79
C LYS A 37 18.17 6.94 -2.87
N LYS A 38 19.15 7.75 -2.48
CA LYS A 38 20.04 8.42 -3.42
C LYS A 38 20.92 7.39 -4.13
N TYR A 39 21.50 6.46 -3.40
CA TYR A 39 22.35 5.41 -3.95
C TYR A 39 21.60 4.50 -4.95
N VAL A 40 20.38 4.05 -4.61
CA VAL A 40 19.55 3.23 -5.51
C VAL A 40 19.15 3.98 -6.80
N ARG A 41 19.06 5.32 -6.76
CA ARG A 41 18.83 6.13 -7.96
C ARG A 41 20.07 6.23 -8.85
N GLU A 42 21.26 6.29 -8.26
CA GLU A 42 22.54 6.33 -8.97
C GLU A 42 22.91 4.94 -9.52
N HIS A 43 22.50 3.86 -8.82
CA HIS A 43 22.77 2.47 -9.15
C HIS A 43 21.46 1.67 -9.29
N PRO A 44 20.79 1.72 -10.46
CA PRO A 44 19.48 1.09 -10.65
C PRO A 44 19.50 -0.45 -10.56
N ASN A 45 20.66 -1.08 -10.82
CA ASN A 45 20.82 -2.53 -10.90
C ASN A 45 21.47 -3.14 -9.64
N VAL A 46 21.59 -2.39 -8.54
CA VAL A 46 22.25 -2.87 -7.32
C VAL A 46 21.46 -4.01 -6.67
N ASP A 47 22.15 -5.03 -6.16
CA ASP A 47 21.53 -6.10 -5.38
C ASP A 47 21.29 -5.67 -3.93
N VAL A 48 20.34 -6.31 -3.22
CA VAL A 48 20.08 -6.02 -1.79
C VAL A 48 21.29 -6.34 -0.93
N LYS A 49 22.06 -7.37 -1.29
CA LYS A 49 23.27 -7.76 -0.54
C LYS A 49 24.35 -6.69 -0.65
N GLU A 50 24.67 -6.27 -1.88
CA GLU A 50 25.62 -5.19 -2.13
C GLU A 50 25.17 -3.89 -1.47
N LEU A 51 23.89 -3.54 -1.60
CA LEU A 51 23.33 -2.36 -0.93
C LEU A 51 23.44 -2.44 0.60
N SER A 52 23.25 -3.64 1.17
CA SER A 52 23.38 -3.88 2.60
C SER A 52 24.81 -3.68 3.09
N GLU A 53 25.79 -4.08 2.28
CA GLU A 53 27.23 -3.96 2.59
C GLU A 53 27.71 -2.51 2.42
N GLU A 54 27.35 -1.86 1.32
CA GLU A 54 27.80 -0.49 1.00
C GLU A 54 27.20 0.55 1.97
N MET A 55 25.91 0.42 2.29
CA MET A 55 25.20 1.41 3.10
C MET A 55 25.16 1.07 4.60
N ASP A 56 25.75 -0.06 5.01
CA ASP A 56 25.70 -0.57 6.38
C ASP A 56 24.25 -0.58 6.95
N VAL A 57 23.35 -1.23 6.20
CA VAL A 57 21.95 -1.38 6.58
C VAL A 57 21.52 -2.82 6.44
N SER A 58 20.87 -3.40 7.45
CA SER A 58 20.45 -4.79 7.38
C SER A 58 19.51 -5.09 6.21
N ILE A 59 19.67 -6.26 5.57
CA ILE A 59 18.77 -6.78 4.52
C ILE A 59 17.30 -6.76 4.98
N ARG A 60 17.02 -7.05 6.26
CA ARG A 60 15.66 -7.01 6.83
C ARG A 60 15.06 -5.60 6.77
N GLN A 61 15.87 -4.58 7.02
CA GLN A 61 15.44 -3.19 6.93
C GLN A 61 15.15 -2.78 5.49
N ILE A 62 16.00 -3.17 4.54
CA ILE A 62 15.79 -2.90 3.12
C ILE A 62 14.50 -3.55 2.64
N ASN A 63 14.33 -4.85 2.93
CA ASN A 63 13.10 -5.59 2.62
C ASN A 63 11.85 -4.94 3.23
N ARG A 64 11.96 -4.38 4.44
CA ARG A 64 10.87 -3.62 5.08
C ARG A 64 10.54 -2.36 4.29
N TRP A 65 11.52 -1.58 3.85
CA TRP A 65 11.28 -0.37 3.05
C TRP A 65 10.64 -0.66 1.69
N VAL A 66 10.98 -1.78 1.07
CA VAL A 66 10.35 -2.21 -0.20
C VAL A 66 8.90 -2.66 0.03
N ARG A 67 8.63 -3.38 1.13
CA ARG A 67 7.26 -3.78 1.51
C ARG A 67 6.37 -2.60 1.88
N GLU A 68 6.94 -1.58 2.49
CA GLU A 68 6.28 -0.30 2.80
C GLU A 68 6.08 0.58 1.56
N GLU A 69 6.49 0.13 0.36
CA GLU A 69 6.45 0.88 -0.91
C GLU A 69 7.21 2.22 -0.84
N ARG A 70 8.14 2.36 0.11
CA ARG A 70 8.97 3.55 0.30
C ARG A 70 10.21 3.53 -0.59
N LEU A 71 10.77 2.34 -0.81
CA LEU A 71 11.91 2.10 -1.69
C LEU A 71 11.43 1.32 -2.92
N VAL A 72 11.79 1.81 -4.10
CA VAL A 72 11.47 1.17 -5.39
C VAL A 72 12.79 0.90 -6.09
N PHE A 73 13.04 -0.36 -6.42
CA PHE A 73 14.13 -0.76 -7.30
C PHE A 73 13.68 -0.64 -8.76
N SER A 74 14.64 -0.48 -9.67
CA SER A 74 14.33 -0.49 -11.10
C SER A 74 13.81 -1.87 -11.53
N ASP A 75 13.06 -1.92 -12.63
CA ASP A 75 12.49 -3.17 -13.14
C ASP A 75 13.56 -4.20 -13.55
N ASP A 76 14.79 -3.76 -13.82
CA ASP A 76 15.87 -4.63 -14.29
C ASP A 76 16.71 -5.21 -13.14
N SER A 77 16.42 -4.82 -11.89
CA SER A 77 17.12 -5.33 -10.72
C SER A 77 16.71 -6.78 -10.40
N PRO A 78 17.66 -7.68 -10.04
CA PRO A 78 17.37 -9.06 -9.63
C PRO A 78 16.65 -9.15 -8.28
N VAL A 79 16.36 -8.02 -7.64
CA VAL A 79 15.75 -7.93 -6.32
C VAL A 79 14.26 -8.25 -6.39
N GLY A 80 13.90 -9.41 -5.85
CA GLY A 80 12.53 -9.88 -5.75
C GLY A 80 12.17 -10.34 -4.34
N LEU A 81 11.03 -9.89 -3.84
CA LEU A 81 10.43 -10.33 -2.59
C LEU A 81 9.33 -11.35 -2.87
N PRO A 82 9.14 -12.39 -2.04
CA PRO A 82 8.00 -13.29 -2.20
C PRO A 82 6.71 -12.59 -1.75
N CYS A 83 5.65 -12.75 -2.53
CA CYS A 83 4.28 -12.35 -2.16
C CYS A 83 3.85 -13.11 -0.90
N GLU A 84 3.32 -12.41 0.10
CA GLU A 84 2.90 -13.05 1.35
C GLU A 84 1.65 -13.94 1.20
N SER A 85 0.89 -13.79 0.13
CA SER A 85 -0.31 -14.59 -0.12
C SER A 85 -0.06 -15.81 -1.01
N CYS A 86 0.73 -15.68 -2.07
CA CYS A 86 0.92 -16.74 -3.07
C CYS A 86 2.39 -17.14 -3.31
N GLY A 87 3.35 -16.47 -2.66
CA GLY A 87 4.78 -16.76 -2.80
C GLY A 87 5.42 -16.29 -4.11
N VAL A 88 4.66 -15.76 -5.07
CA VAL A 88 5.18 -15.23 -6.34
C VAL A 88 6.16 -14.08 -6.07
N THR A 89 7.29 -14.08 -6.78
CA THR A 89 8.28 -13.01 -6.70
C THR A 89 7.70 -11.69 -7.21
N ILE A 90 7.66 -10.68 -6.34
CA ILE A 90 7.24 -9.31 -6.57
C ILE A 90 8.44 -8.37 -6.41
N LYS A 91 8.49 -7.34 -7.26
CA LYS A 91 9.53 -6.31 -7.22
C LYS A 91 9.21 -5.22 -6.18
N THR A 92 7.93 -4.94 -5.98
CA THR A 92 7.44 -3.87 -5.09
C THR A 92 6.20 -4.28 -4.31
N GLY A 93 6.10 -3.79 -3.07
CA GLY A 93 4.93 -3.97 -2.22
C GLY A 93 4.87 -5.34 -1.53
N ARG A 94 3.75 -5.57 -0.82
CA ARG A 94 3.55 -6.75 0.03
C ARG A 94 2.86 -7.92 -0.68
N PHE A 95 2.04 -7.61 -1.68
CA PHE A 95 1.23 -8.56 -2.42
C PHE A 95 1.41 -8.32 -3.93
N CYS A 96 1.36 -9.38 -4.73
CA CYS A 96 1.31 -9.26 -6.19
C CYS A 96 -0.03 -8.67 -6.65
N ASP A 97 -0.07 -8.15 -7.86
CA ASP A 97 -1.27 -7.46 -8.39
C ASP A 97 -2.51 -8.35 -8.40
N LYS A 98 -2.33 -9.66 -8.62
CA LYS A 98 -3.41 -10.66 -8.52
C LYS A 98 -3.98 -10.73 -7.11
N CYS A 99 -3.12 -10.92 -6.11
CA CYS A 99 -3.54 -10.98 -4.70
C CYS A 99 -4.09 -9.63 -4.21
N LYS A 100 -3.56 -8.51 -4.69
CA LYS A 100 -4.11 -7.16 -4.40
C LYS A 100 -5.54 -7.04 -4.94
N ALA A 101 -5.78 -7.50 -6.17
CA ALA A 101 -7.11 -7.49 -6.78
C ALA A 101 -8.11 -8.39 -6.04
N GLU A 102 -7.71 -9.61 -5.70
CA GLU A 102 -8.52 -10.57 -4.92
C GLU A 102 -8.86 -10.04 -3.52
N LEU A 103 -7.89 -9.41 -2.85
CA LEU A 103 -8.13 -8.78 -1.55
C LEU A 103 -9.13 -7.63 -1.66
N ALA A 104 -9.00 -6.80 -2.70
CA ALA A 104 -9.90 -5.68 -2.95
C ALA A 104 -11.32 -6.12 -3.35
N THR A 105 -11.48 -7.23 -4.06
CA THR A 105 -12.81 -7.81 -4.36
C THR A 105 -13.42 -8.44 -3.12
N GLY A 106 -12.65 -9.22 -2.36
CA GLY A 106 -13.10 -9.80 -1.10
C GLY A 106 -13.55 -8.74 -0.08
N PHE A 107 -12.80 -7.63 0.02
CA PHE A 107 -13.17 -6.52 0.89
C PHE A 107 -14.46 -5.82 0.43
N ARG A 108 -14.64 -5.58 -0.87
CA ARG A 108 -15.88 -4.98 -1.42
C ARG A 108 -17.10 -5.84 -1.14
N HIS A 109 -16.96 -7.15 -1.29
CA HIS A 109 -18.02 -8.11 -0.98
C HIS A 109 -18.35 -8.11 0.53
N ALA A 110 -17.33 -8.16 1.40
CA ALA A 110 -17.51 -8.13 2.85
C ALA A 110 -18.07 -6.80 3.37
N ALA A 111 -17.71 -5.68 2.75
CA ALA A 111 -18.22 -4.34 3.06
C ALA A 111 -19.64 -4.09 2.54
N GLY A 112 -20.26 -5.06 1.83
CA GLY A 112 -21.61 -4.94 1.30
C GLY A 112 -21.74 -3.89 0.18
N GLN A 113 -20.63 -3.53 -0.48
CA GLN A 113 -20.61 -2.59 -1.59
C GLN A 113 -21.12 -3.20 -2.91
N ASP A 114 -21.36 -4.52 -2.94
CA ASP A 114 -22.05 -5.23 -4.03
C ASP A 114 -23.58 -5.06 -4.01
N LYS A 115 -24.11 -4.04 -3.32
CA LYS A 115 -25.51 -3.63 -3.51
C LYS A 115 -25.64 -2.94 -4.87
N ARG A 116 -26.00 -3.71 -5.89
CA ARG A 116 -26.61 -3.17 -7.11
C ARG A 116 -27.69 -2.16 -6.68
N PRO A 117 -27.70 -0.91 -7.20
CA PRO A 117 -28.85 -0.04 -6.99
C PRO A 117 -30.07 -0.79 -7.52
N ALA A 118 -31.10 -0.94 -6.67
CA ALA A 118 -32.34 -1.57 -7.08
C ALA A 118 -32.83 -0.90 -8.37
N PRO A 119 -33.30 -1.68 -9.38
CA PRO A 119 -33.81 -1.10 -10.61
C PRO A 119 -34.88 -0.07 -10.26
N GLN A 120 -34.64 1.19 -10.63
CA GLN A 120 -35.61 2.26 -10.40
C GLN A 120 -36.89 1.90 -11.19
N PRO A 121 -38.07 1.87 -10.54
CA PRO A 121 -39.30 1.61 -11.27
C PRO A 121 -39.50 2.70 -12.33
N ALA A 122 -39.73 2.28 -13.57
CA ALA A 122 -39.91 3.18 -14.71
C ALA A 122 -40.97 4.27 -14.40
N PRO A 123 -40.76 5.52 -14.85
CA PRO A 123 -41.70 6.61 -14.61
C PRO A 123 -43.06 6.26 -15.23
N ARG A 124 -44.10 6.20 -14.40
CA ARG A 124 -45.48 5.98 -14.85
C ARG A 124 -45.93 7.21 -15.65
N LYS A 125 -46.25 7.01 -16.93
CA LYS A 125 -46.87 8.05 -17.78
C LYS A 125 -48.16 8.52 -17.11
N SER A 126 -48.29 9.82 -16.88
CA SER A 126 -49.46 10.42 -16.25
C SER A 126 -50.63 10.54 -17.24
N ALA A 127 -51.86 10.48 -16.71
CA ALA A 127 -53.12 10.50 -17.46
C ALA A 127 -53.41 11.81 -18.23
N ALA A 128 -52.45 12.74 -18.30
CA ALA A 128 -52.57 14.00 -19.04
C ALA A 128 -52.51 13.83 -20.58
N ASP A 129 -52.07 12.66 -21.05
CA ASP A 129 -51.93 12.34 -22.48
C ASP A 129 -53.19 11.72 -23.12
N SER A 130 -54.26 11.54 -22.33
CA SER A 130 -55.53 10.96 -22.80
C SER A 130 -56.59 12.03 -23.06
N ARG A 131 -56.30 13.02 -23.91
CA ARG A 131 -57.32 13.97 -24.41
C ARG A 131 -57.69 13.62 -25.84
N MET A 132 -58.78 12.88 -26.02
CA MET A 132 -59.35 12.62 -27.34
C MET A 132 -59.84 13.94 -27.98
N ARG A 133 -59.28 14.29 -29.13
CA ARG A 133 -59.72 15.42 -29.96
C ARG A 133 -60.95 14.99 -30.75
N PHE A 134 -62.10 15.59 -30.48
CA PHE A 134 -63.25 15.53 -31.37
C PHE A 134 -63.14 16.67 -32.39
N LEU A 135 -63.46 16.38 -33.66
CA LEU A 135 -63.49 17.34 -34.75
C LEU A 135 -64.85 18.05 -34.73
N ASP A 136 -64.83 19.38 -34.62
CA ASP A 136 -66.01 20.25 -34.66
C ASP A 136 -66.60 20.32 -36.09
N ASN A 137 -67.93 20.30 -36.20
CA ASN A 137 -68.68 20.66 -37.40
C ASN A 137 -69.96 21.41 -37.02
#